data_AF-Q6LKS7-F1
#
_entry.id   AF-Q6LKS7-F1
#
_cell.length_a   1.000
_cell.length_b   1.000
_cell.length_c   1.000
_cell.angle_alpha   90.00
_cell.angle_beta   90.00
_cell.angle_gamma   90.00
#
_symmetry.space_group_name_H-M   'P 1'
#
loop_
_entity.id
_entity.type
_entity.pdbx_description
1 polymer ?
#
loop_
_entity_poly.entity_id
_entity_poly.type
_entity_poly.pdbx_seq_one_letter_code
_entity_poly.pdbx_strand_id
1 'polypeptide(L)'
;MYDTNAVYQTLEDHFPDAEIVIPPKDNTFADEVHHPKRMSNLIGCFALGIIGWQSVRQYGKRNISETAMQRYKKIIGNTLHSREFENQSTEMLLGCSILNRFTHIGMPKSYRVA
;
A
#
# COMPACT_ATOMS: atom_id res chain seq x y z
N MET A 1 14.20 -4.73 6.79
CA MET A 1 12.96 -5.48 7.05
C MET A 1 12.22 -4.77 8.17
N TYR A 2 10.91 -4.49 8.02
CA TYR A 2 10.18 -3.58 8.92
C TYR A 2 9.58 -4.26 10.17
N ASP A 3 9.49 -5.59 10.20
CA ASP A 3 8.96 -6.33 11.35
C ASP A 3 9.98 -6.45 12.50
N THR A 4 10.18 -5.36 13.25
CA THR A 4 11.08 -5.32 14.43
C THR A 4 10.48 -4.49 15.56
N ASN A 5 10.75 -4.85 16.83
CA ASN A 5 10.22 -4.09 17.98
C ASN A 5 10.57 -2.60 17.91
N ALA A 6 11.79 -2.26 17.47
CA ALA A 6 12.23 -0.87 17.33
C ALA A 6 11.35 -0.07 16.35
N VAL A 7 10.94 -0.67 15.23
CA VAL A 7 10.04 -0.02 14.27
C VAL A 7 8.65 0.15 14.86
N TYR A 8 8.11 -0.87 15.53
CA TYR A 8 6.81 -0.77 16.17
C TYR A 8 6.78 0.32 17.24
N GLN A 9 7.80 0.38 18.10
CA GLN A 9 7.94 1.43 19.11
C GLN A 9 8.03 2.82 18.48
N THR A 10 8.90 2.98 17.47
CA THR A 10 9.07 4.27 16.79
C THR A 10 7.75 4.76 16.17
N LEU A 11 6.99 3.86 15.55
CA LEU A 11 5.70 4.20 14.94
C LEU A 11 4.66 4.56 15.99
N GLU A 12 4.63 3.87 17.13
CA GLU A 12 3.72 4.20 18.21
C GLU A 12 4.05 5.57 18.85
N ASP A 13 5.33 5.88 19.02
CA ASP A 13 5.77 7.16 19.60
C ASP A 13 5.42 8.35 18.69
N HIS A 14 5.57 8.20 17.37
CA HIS A 14 5.35 9.29 16.41
C HIS A 14 3.91 9.33 15.88
N PHE A 15 3.22 8.20 15.85
CA PHE A 15 1.89 8.03 15.25
C PHE A 15 1.01 7.14 16.15
N PRO A 16 0.62 7.62 17.35
CA PRO A 16 -0.09 6.80 18.33
C PRO A 16 -1.44 6.26 17.82
N ASP A 17 -2.11 7.03 16.96
CA ASP A 17 -3.41 6.67 16.37
C ASP A 17 -3.29 5.79 15.10
N ALA A 18 -2.07 5.54 14.61
CA ALA A 18 -1.88 4.74 13.42
C ALA A 18 -2.00 3.24 13.71
N GLU A 19 -2.78 2.55 12.88
CA GLU A 19 -2.80 1.09 12.86
C GLU A 19 -1.51 0.57 12.20
N ILE A 20 -0.70 -0.16 12.97
CA ILE A 20 0.56 -0.73 12.47
C ILE A 20 0.28 -2.07 11.79
N VAL A 21 0.17 -2.06 10.47
CA VAL A 21 -0.05 -3.25 9.64
C VAL A 21 1.25 -3.65 8.95
N ILE A 22 2.09 -4.41 9.66
CA ILE A 22 3.35 -4.94 9.13
C ILE A 22 3.26 -6.48 9.11
N PRO A 23 3.44 -7.13 7.94
CA PRO A 23 3.46 -8.58 7.87
C PRO A 23 4.59 -9.15 8.75
N PRO A 24 4.32 -10.20 9.54
CA PRO A 24 5.34 -10.82 10.37
C PRO A 24 6.46 -11.43 9.54
N LYS A 25 7.67 -11.44 10.08
CA LYS A 25 8.81 -12.13 9.49
C LYS A 25 8.63 -13.65 9.58
N ASP A 26 9.09 -14.36 8.55
CA ASP A 26 9.23 -15.81 8.57
C ASP A 26 9.98 -16.30 9.82
N ASN A 27 9.47 -17.35 10.45
CA ASN A 27 9.98 -17.97 11.69
C ASN A 27 9.88 -17.13 12.96
N THR A 28 8.96 -16.15 13.03
CA THR A 28 8.63 -15.49 14.30
C THR A 28 7.65 -16.35 15.10
N PHE A 29 7.91 -16.51 16.41
CA PHE A 29 7.02 -17.22 17.33
C PHE A 29 6.30 -16.21 18.24
N ALA A 30 5.11 -16.60 18.71
CA ALA A 30 4.37 -15.80 19.67
C ALA A 30 5.02 -15.90 21.05
N ASP A 31 5.30 -14.75 21.65
CA ASP A 31 5.82 -14.64 23.01
C ASP A 31 5.36 -13.32 23.65
N GLU A 32 5.73 -13.11 24.91
CA GLU A 32 5.41 -11.90 25.67
C GLU A 32 6.55 -10.86 25.64
N VAL A 33 7.68 -11.18 25.01
CA VAL A 33 8.89 -10.33 24.98
C VAL A 33 8.78 -9.30 23.86
N HIS A 34 8.13 -9.65 22.75
CA HIS A 34 7.96 -8.77 21.62
C HIS A 34 6.81 -7.79 21.78
N HIS A 35 6.86 -6.73 20.97
CA HIS A 35 5.86 -5.67 20.98
C HIS A 35 4.42 -6.24 20.81
N PRO A 36 3.44 -5.84 21.63
CA PRO A 36 2.10 -6.42 21.60
C PRO A 36 1.41 -6.34 20.23
N LYS A 37 1.48 -5.18 19.56
CA LYS A 37 0.95 -5.00 18.19
C LYS A 37 1.62 -5.94 17.17
N ARG A 38 2.91 -6.22 17.34
CA ARG A 38 3.66 -7.16 16.49
C ARG A 38 3.15 -8.58 16.68
N MET A 39 2.98 -9.01 17.93
CA MET A 39 2.46 -10.33 18.27
C MET A 39 1.00 -10.49 17.84
N SER A 40 0.19 -9.44 17.95
CA SER A 40 -1.19 -9.43 17.44
C SER A 40 -1.25 -9.68 15.93
N ASN A 41 -0.36 -9.05 15.15
CA ASN A 41 -0.26 -9.30 13.71
C ASN A 41 0.17 -10.74 13.40
N LEU A 42 1.12 -11.29 14.16
CA LEU A 42 1.55 -12.69 14.04
C LEU A 42 0.39 -13.66 14.30
N ILE A 43 -0.33 -13.49 15.41
CA ILE A 43 -1.49 -14.32 15.78
C ILE A 43 -2.57 -14.24 14.69
N GLY A 44 -2.86 -13.03 14.19
CA GLY A 44 -3.81 -12.85 13.09
C GLY A 44 -3.39 -13.57 11.81
N CYS A 45 -2.11 -13.53 11.45
CA CYS A 45 -1.56 -14.29 10.33
C CYS A 45 -1.66 -15.81 10.53
N PHE A 46 -1.42 -16.32 11.74
CA PHE A 46 -1.58 -17.74 12.03
C PHE A 46 -3.04 -18.19 11.92
N ALA A 47 -3.99 -17.38 12.40
CA ALA A 47 -5.40 -17.71 12.39
C ALA A 47 -6.04 -17.66 10.99
N LEU A 48 -5.65 -16.68 10.16
CA LEU A 48 -6.29 -16.41 8.87
C LEU A 48 -5.46 -16.84 7.65
N GLY A 49 -4.21 -17.23 7.86
CA GLY A 49 -3.18 -17.24 6.83
C GLY A 49 -2.79 -15.82 6.39
N ILE A 50 -1.61 -15.69 5.77
CA ILE A 50 -1.06 -14.38 5.37
C ILE A 50 -2.01 -13.62 4.43
N ILE A 51 -2.59 -14.31 3.43
CA ILE A 51 -3.47 -13.68 2.44
C ILE A 51 -4.78 -13.21 3.08
N GLY A 52 -5.39 -14.04 3.94
CA GLY A 52 -6.61 -13.68 4.66
C GLY A 52 -6.39 -12.49 5.58
N TRP A 53 -5.30 -12.51 6.36
CA TRP A 53 -4.90 -11.42 7.23
C TRP A 53 -4.66 -10.11 6.46
N GLN A 54 -3.94 -10.15 5.34
CA GLN A 54 -3.72 -8.97 4.48
C GLN A 54 -5.03 -8.38 3.93
N SER A 55 -5.99 -9.23 3.58
CA SER A 55 -7.31 -8.80 3.11
C SER A 55 -8.09 -8.09 4.21
N VAL A 56 -8.17 -8.68 5.41
CA VAL A 56 -8.87 -8.09 6.57
C VAL A 56 -8.24 -6.76 6.98
N ARG A 57 -6.91 -6.69 7.01
CA ARG A 57 -6.16 -5.47 7.36
C ARG A 57 -6.04 -4.45 6.23
N GLN A 58 -6.62 -4.74 5.05
CA GLN A 58 -6.58 -3.88 3.88
C GLN A 58 -5.13 -3.48 3.47
N TYR A 59 -4.17 -4.39 3.68
CA TYR A 59 -2.73 -4.15 3.44
C TYR A 59 -2.44 -3.70 2.00
N GLY A 60 -3.23 -4.20 1.04
CA GLY A 60 -3.10 -3.89 -0.38
C GLY A 60 -3.47 -2.47 -0.81
N LYS A 61 -3.94 -1.58 0.08
CA LYS A 61 -4.31 -0.19 -0.27
C LYS A 61 -3.19 0.56 -0.99
N ARG A 62 -1.95 0.40 -0.54
CA ARG A 62 -0.77 1.03 -1.13
C ARG A 62 -0.60 0.62 -2.60
N ASN A 63 -0.83 -0.65 -2.91
CA ASN A 63 -0.70 -1.18 -4.27
C ASN A 63 -1.68 -0.49 -5.23
N ILE A 64 -2.85 -0.03 -4.75
CA ILE A 64 -3.84 0.70 -5.56
C ILE A 64 -3.24 2.03 -6.02
N SER A 65 -2.69 2.83 -5.10
CA SER A 65 -2.04 4.10 -5.44
C SER A 65 -0.82 3.92 -6.34
N GLU A 66 0.00 2.90 -6.07
CA GLU A 66 1.17 2.60 -6.90
C GLU A 66 0.76 2.17 -8.31
N THR A 67 -0.27 1.33 -8.44
CA THR A 67 -0.82 0.92 -9.74
C THR A 67 -1.39 2.11 -10.50
N ALA A 68 -2.09 3.03 -9.82
CA ALA A 68 -2.60 4.25 -10.45
C ALA A 68 -1.46 5.10 -11.03
N MET A 69 -0.38 5.31 -10.27
CA MET A 69 0.79 6.05 -10.74
C MET A 69 1.56 5.31 -11.84
N GLN A 70 1.66 3.97 -11.77
CA GLN A 70 2.23 3.16 -12.84
C GLN A 70 1.45 3.34 -14.15
N ARG A 71 0.11 3.31 -14.09
CA ARG A 71 -0.76 3.56 -15.25
C ARG A 71 -0.57 4.96 -15.79
N TYR A 72 -0.48 5.97 -14.91
CA TYR A 72 -0.22 7.36 -15.31
C TYR A 72 1.05 7.44 -16.14
N LYS A 73 2.16 6.92 -15.61
CA LYS A 73 3.46 6.99 -16.29
C LYS A 73 3.49 6.23 -17.60
N LYS A 74 2.76 5.12 -17.69
CA LYS A 74 2.73 4.27 -18.88
C LYS A 74 1.83 4.81 -20.01
N ILE A 75 0.72 5.46 -19.66
CA ILE A 75 -0.30 5.89 -20.62
C ILE A 75 -0.17 7.38 -20.96
N ILE A 76 0.04 8.23 -19.95
CA ILE A 76 0.15 9.68 -20.13
C ILE A 76 1.60 10.08 -20.39
N GLY A 77 2.50 9.67 -19.49
CA GLY A 77 3.92 9.99 -19.60
C GLY A 77 4.60 10.08 -18.24
N ASN A 78 5.93 9.95 -18.25
CA ASN A 78 6.78 10.05 -17.05
C ASN A 78 7.32 11.48 -16.82
N THR A 79 7.06 12.41 -17.73
CA THR A 79 7.49 13.81 -17.67
C THR A 79 6.29 14.74 -17.78
N LEU A 80 6.48 15.97 -17.31
CA LEU A 80 5.54 17.07 -17.52
C LEU A 80 6.15 18.03 -18.53
N HIS A 81 5.32 18.61 -19.39
CA HIS A 81 5.77 19.53 -20.42
C HIS A 81 6.04 20.94 -19.87
N SER A 82 5.18 21.41 -18.96
CA SER A 82 5.33 22.75 -18.39
C SER A 82 6.58 22.87 -17.51
N ARG A 83 7.20 24.06 -17.52
CA ARG A 83 8.26 24.45 -16.58
C ARG A 83 7.73 25.24 -15.38
N GLU A 84 6.51 25.77 -15.47
CA GLU A 84 5.83 26.48 -14.38
C GLU A 84 5.03 25.51 -13.53
N PHE A 85 5.17 25.59 -12.20
CA PHE A 85 4.59 24.64 -11.24
C PHE A 85 3.06 24.62 -11.24
N GLU A 86 2.41 25.77 -11.38
CA GLU A 86 0.94 25.86 -11.46
C GLU A 86 0.40 25.12 -12.69
N ASN A 87 1.09 25.28 -13.82
CA ASN A 87 0.77 24.58 -15.05
C ASN A 87 1.10 23.09 -14.98
N GLN A 88 2.19 22.69 -14.30
CA GLN A 88 2.51 21.28 -14.02
C GLN A 88 1.41 20.62 -13.16
N SER A 89 0.91 21.34 -12.16
CA SER A 89 -0.20 20.86 -11.32
C SER A 89 -1.47 20.65 -12.14
N THR A 90 -1.78 21.61 -13.02
CA THR A 90 -2.92 21.50 -13.95
C THR A 90 -2.75 20.35 -14.94
N GLU A 91 -1.56 20.19 -15.52
CA GLU A 91 -1.22 19.09 -16.43
C GLU A 91 -1.43 17.72 -15.75
N MET A 92 -0.97 17.58 -14.50
CA MET A 92 -1.17 16.35 -13.73
C MET A 92 -2.65 16.08 -13.43
N LEU A 93 -3.42 17.11 -13.06
CA LEU A 93 -4.87 16.99 -12.81
C LEU A 93 -5.62 16.55 -14.08
N LEU A 94 -5.24 17.09 -15.24
CA LEU A 94 -5.80 16.69 -16.54
C LEU A 94 -5.44 15.22 -16.86
N GLY A 95 -4.17 14.83 -16.69
CA GLY A 95 -3.73 13.45 -16.91
C GLY A 95 -4.47 12.43 -16.01
N CYS A 96 -4.65 12.75 -14.74
CA CYS A 96 -5.46 11.96 -13.81
C CYS A 96 -6.93 11.89 -14.24
N SER A 97 -7.51 13.00 -14.70
CA SER A 97 -8.89 13.05 -15.19
C SER A 97 -9.10 12.17 -16.42
N ILE A 98 -8.15 12.17 -17.36
CA ILE A 98 -8.14 11.30 -18.54
C ILE A 98 -8.09 9.82 -18.12
N LEU A 99 -7.19 9.45 -17.19
CA LEU A 99 -7.11 8.08 -16.68
C LEU A 99 -8.37 7.61 -15.97
N ASN A 100 -8.98 8.49 -15.17
CA ASN A 100 -10.25 8.21 -14.51
C ASN A 100 -11.34 7.99 -15.57
N ARG A 101 -11.36 8.78 -16.64
CA ARG A 101 -12.30 8.60 -17.75
C ARG A 101 -12.11 7.28 -18.47
N PHE A 102 -10.87 6.86 -18.75
CA PHE A 102 -10.60 5.53 -19.33
C PHE A 102 -11.12 4.41 -18.45
N THR A 103 -10.93 4.51 -17.14
CA THR A 103 -11.42 3.52 -16.17
C THR A 103 -12.95 3.40 -16.20
N HIS A 104 -13.67 4.50 -16.41
CA HIS A 104 -15.13 4.49 -16.56
C HIS A 104 -15.61 3.90 -17.90
N ILE A 105 -14.85 4.07 -18.97
CA ILE A 105 -15.20 3.55 -20.30
C ILE A 105 -14.99 2.03 -20.37
N GLY A 106 -14.01 1.51 -19.64
CA GLY A 106 -13.81 0.07 -19.49
C GLY A 106 -12.39 -0.27 -19.06
N MET A 107 -12.25 -1.43 -18.42
CA MET A 107 -10.96 -1.97 -17.99
C MET A 107 -10.82 -3.41 -18.49
N PRO A 108 -9.62 -3.82 -18.95
CA PRO A 108 -9.35 -5.21 -19.26
C PRO A 108 -9.63 -6.13 -18.07
N LYS A 109 -10.27 -7.28 -18.29
CA LYS A 109 -10.41 -8.32 -17.28
C LYS A 109 -9.12 -9.14 -17.22
N SER A 110 -8.34 -8.95 -16.17
CA SER A 110 -7.16 -9.77 -15.91
C SER A 110 -7.52 -10.99 -15.07
N TYR A 111 -6.96 -12.15 -15.43
CA TYR A 111 -7.12 -13.40 -14.69
C TYR A 111 -5.75 -13.96 -14.29
N ARG A 112 -5.69 -14.59 -13.12
CA ARG A 112 -4.46 -15.26 -12.64
C ARG A 112 -4.30 -16.56 -13.42
N VAL A 113 -3.16 -16.75 -14.06
CA VAL A 113 -2.80 -18.01 -14.74
C VAL A 113 -1.90 -18.81 -13.80
N ALA A 114 -2.00 -20.14 -13.87
CA ALA A 114 -1.24 -21.09 -13.04
C ALA A 114 0.25 -21.10 -13.39
#